data_AF-A0A951LQA5-F1
#
_entry.id   AF-A0A951LQA5-F1
#
_cell.length_a   1.000
_cell.length_b   1.000
_cell.length_c   1.000
_cell.angle_alpha   90.00
_cell.angle_beta   90.00
_cell.angle_gamma   90.00
#
_symmetry.space_group_name_H-M   'P 1'
#
loop_
_entity.id
_entity.type
_entity.pdbx_description
1 polymer ?
#
loop_
_entity_poly.entity_id
_entity_poly.type
_entity_poly.pdbx_seq_one_letter_code
_entity_poly.pdbx_strand_id
1 'polypeptide(L)'
;MVRRMERRSALTESDRQAFKSLPHSQRRVGPGGHIVRDGDKAESCALLLSGFAYRYKITGEGGRQIISLHMAGEFVDLQHSFLGTADTSVQTLTEAEVAFIPKAAVEELALGNAAIARALWIDTLIDSSIFREWVVNVGRRDSRARVAHILCEFSMRLEAAGLAKNHVYELPMTQEQLADAVGLTSVHVNRVLKQLGEAGLIDRDKRTICIVDWKRMREAGDFNERYLHHDAAAPAA
;
A
#
# COMPACT_ATOMS: atom_id res chain seq x y z
N MET A 1 -7.86 10.10 -4.55
CA MET A 1 -6.71 11.00 -4.30
C MET A 1 -7.07 12.20 -3.41
N VAL A 2 -7.90 13.16 -3.85
CA VAL A 2 -8.15 14.43 -3.10
C VAL A 2 -8.50 14.20 -1.61
N ARG A 3 -9.52 13.38 -1.31
CA ARG A 3 -9.90 13.03 0.08
C ARG A 3 -8.73 12.46 0.91
N ARG A 4 -7.81 11.75 0.26
CA ARG A 4 -6.61 11.22 0.93
C ARG A 4 -5.63 12.34 1.24
N MET A 5 -5.38 13.23 0.28
CA MET A 5 -4.46 14.37 0.45
C MET A 5 -4.97 15.36 1.51
N GLU A 6 -6.28 15.53 1.63
CA GLU A 6 -6.91 16.33 2.71
C GLU A 6 -6.65 15.77 4.11
N ARG A 7 -6.45 14.45 4.23
CA ARG A 7 -6.02 13.84 5.50
C ARG A 7 -4.55 14.15 5.82
N ARG A 8 -3.75 14.60 4.86
CA ARG A 8 -2.31 14.89 5.04
C ARG A 8 -2.05 16.38 5.26
N SER A 9 -2.82 17.25 4.60
CA SER A 9 -2.68 18.69 4.68
C SER A 9 -4.02 19.38 4.47
N ALA A 10 -4.20 20.56 5.06
CA ALA A 10 -5.39 21.37 4.83
C ALA A 10 -5.37 21.90 3.40
N LEU A 11 -6.34 21.49 2.59
CA LEU A 11 -6.46 21.88 1.18
C LEU A 11 -7.58 22.90 0.99
N THR A 12 -7.29 23.98 0.29
CA THR A 12 -8.27 24.95 -0.19
C THR A 12 -9.08 24.40 -1.36
N GLU A 13 -10.16 25.08 -1.76
CA GLU A 13 -10.90 24.68 -2.97
C GLU A 13 -10.04 24.78 -4.23
N SER A 14 -9.16 25.78 -4.30
CA SER A 14 -8.20 25.92 -5.41
C SER A 14 -7.29 24.70 -5.49
N ASP A 15 -6.80 24.21 -4.35
CA ASP A 15 -5.91 23.03 -4.29
C ASP A 15 -6.64 21.77 -4.78
N ARG A 16 -7.92 21.60 -4.39
CA ARG A 16 -8.76 20.50 -4.85
C ARG A 16 -8.95 20.54 -6.37
N GLN A 17 -9.20 21.72 -6.92
CA GLN A 17 -9.37 21.89 -8.36
C GLN A 17 -8.06 21.62 -9.10
N ALA A 18 -6.93 22.10 -8.57
CA ALA A 18 -5.60 21.85 -9.15
C ALA A 18 -5.27 20.35 -9.24
N PHE A 19 -5.61 19.56 -8.21
CA PHE A 19 -5.51 18.10 -8.27
C PHE A 19 -6.43 17.47 -9.32
N LYS A 20 -7.68 17.95 -9.46
CA LYS A 20 -8.65 17.42 -10.43
C LYS A 20 -8.28 17.77 -11.87
N SER A 21 -7.59 18.89 -12.08
CA SER A 21 -7.18 19.37 -13.41
C SER A 21 -5.85 18.79 -13.89
N LEU A 22 -5.18 17.93 -13.10
CA LEU A 22 -3.94 17.30 -13.52
C LEU A 22 -4.16 16.55 -14.85
N PRO A 23 -3.35 16.83 -15.90
CA PRO A 23 -3.42 16.10 -17.14
C PRO A 23 -3.04 14.64 -16.89
N HIS A 24 -3.82 13.71 -17.42
CA HIS A 24 -3.52 12.29 -17.29
C HIS A 24 -4.10 11.49 -18.44
N SER A 25 -3.46 10.37 -18.72
CA SER A 25 -4.09 9.28 -19.47
C SER A 25 -4.57 8.21 -18.49
N GLN A 26 -5.66 7.53 -18.80
CA GLN A 26 -6.20 6.46 -17.96
C GLN A 26 -6.08 5.13 -18.70
N ARG A 27 -5.65 4.08 -17.98
CA ARG A 27 -5.54 2.73 -18.52
C ARG A 27 -6.17 1.72 -17.56
N ARG A 28 -6.91 0.76 -18.12
CA ARG A 28 -7.32 -0.44 -17.42
C ARG A 28 -6.22 -1.49 -17.51
N VAL A 29 -5.86 -2.07 -16.38
CA VAL A 29 -4.79 -3.08 -16.26
C VAL A 29 -5.38 -4.30 -15.57
N GLY A 30 -5.38 -5.44 -16.24
CA GLY A 30 -5.87 -6.70 -15.68
C GLY A 30 -4.98 -7.21 -14.53
N PRO A 31 -5.42 -8.23 -13.76
CA PRO A 31 -4.60 -8.83 -12.71
C PRO A 31 -3.25 -9.31 -13.22
N GLY A 32 -2.17 -9.05 -12.48
CA GLY A 32 -0.81 -9.38 -12.91
C GLY A 32 -0.27 -8.46 -14.02
N GLY A 33 -0.97 -7.40 -14.40
CA GLY A 33 -0.47 -6.41 -15.34
C GLY A 33 0.54 -5.46 -14.67
N HIS A 34 1.57 -5.06 -15.40
CA HIS A 34 2.56 -4.12 -14.90
C HIS A 34 2.10 -2.67 -15.05
N ILE A 35 2.26 -1.90 -13.98
CA ILE A 35 2.15 -0.44 -13.98
C ILE A 35 3.54 0.16 -14.25
N VAL A 36 4.55 -0.36 -13.55
CA VAL A 36 5.96 0.05 -13.63
C VAL A 36 6.83 -1.22 -13.64
N ARG A 37 7.94 -1.20 -14.38
CA ARG A 37 9.01 -2.19 -14.31
C ARG A 37 10.30 -1.55 -13.77
N ASP A 38 11.07 -2.35 -13.04
CA ASP A 38 12.42 -1.96 -12.61
C ASP A 38 13.27 -1.61 -13.84
N GLY A 39 13.95 -0.46 -13.80
CA GLY A 39 14.71 0.10 -14.92
C GLY A 39 13.92 0.96 -15.90
N ASP A 40 12.58 1.06 -15.80
CA ASP A 40 11.79 1.96 -16.64
C ASP A 40 12.22 3.43 -16.43
N LYS A 41 12.20 4.22 -17.50
CA LYS A 41 12.35 5.68 -17.39
C LYS A 41 11.09 6.28 -16.79
N ALA A 42 11.27 7.10 -15.76
CA ALA A 42 10.18 7.78 -15.06
C ALA A 42 9.69 8.99 -15.88
N GLU A 43 8.71 8.79 -16.76
CA GLU A 43 8.07 9.88 -17.53
C GLU A 43 6.74 10.35 -16.93
N SER A 44 6.14 9.53 -16.06
CA SER A 44 4.87 9.81 -15.38
C SER A 44 4.86 9.23 -13.96
N CYS A 45 3.97 9.76 -13.13
CA CYS A 45 3.55 9.15 -11.87
C CYS A 45 2.21 8.46 -12.09
N ALA A 46 2.09 7.23 -11.62
CA ALA A 46 0.89 6.42 -11.67
C ALA A 46 0.09 6.55 -10.36
N LEU A 47 -1.17 6.94 -10.51
CA LEU A 47 -2.18 6.99 -9.46
C LEU A 47 -3.17 5.84 -9.64
N LEU A 48 -3.33 5.01 -8.61
CA LEU A 48 -4.32 3.94 -8.63
C LEU A 48 -5.72 4.54 -8.41
N LEU A 49 -6.62 4.42 -9.38
CA LEU A 49 -8.00 4.92 -9.28
C LEU A 49 -8.93 3.87 -8.65
N SER A 50 -8.69 2.60 -8.96
CA SER A 50 -9.42 1.45 -8.40
C SER A 50 -8.53 0.21 -8.37
N GLY A 51 -8.95 -0.80 -7.61
CA GLY A 51 -8.22 -2.06 -7.46
C GLY A 51 -7.05 -1.98 -6.48
N PHE A 52 -6.19 -3.00 -6.56
CA PHE A 52 -5.01 -3.16 -5.72
C PHE A 52 -3.77 -3.39 -6.56
N ALA A 53 -2.64 -2.86 -6.11
CA ALA A 53 -1.34 -3.12 -6.68
C ALA A 53 -0.32 -3.43 -5.57
N TYR A 54 0.83 -3.95 -5.95
CA TYR A 54 1.93 -4.18 -5.03
C TYR A 54 3.25 -3.79 -5.69
N ARG A 55 4.18 -3.32 -4.88
CA ARG A 55 5.55 -3.01 -5.29
C ARG A 55 6.45 -4.16 -4.88
N TYR A 56 7.41 -4.52 -5.73
CA TYR A 56 8.32 -5.61 -5.46
C TYR A 56 9.69 -5.43 -6.11
N LYS A 57 10.65 -6.21 -5.64
CA LYS A 57 11.94 -6.47 -6.32
C LYS A 57 12.13 -7.97 -6.53
N ILE A 58 13.00 -8.29 -7.49
CA ILE A 58 13.47 -9.64 -7.76
C ILE A 58 14.95 -9.70 -7.40
N THR A 59 15.37 -10.74 -6.67
CA THR A 59 16.79 -11.00 -6.37
C THR A 59 17.51 -11.56 -7.61
N GLY A 60 18.84 -11.62 -7.58
CA GLY A 60 19.62 -12.22 -8.67
C GLY A 60 19.29 -13.70 -8.94
N GLU A 61 18.75 -14.41 -7.95
CA GLU A 61 18.31 -15.81 -8.07
C GLU A 61 16.82 -15.95 -8.45
N GLY A 62 16.12 -14.85 -8.74
CA GLY A 62 14.72 -14.86 -9.17
C GLY A 62 13.69 -14.82 -8.03
N GLY A 63 14.12 -14.71 -6.77
CA GLY A 63 13.21 -14.59 -5.62
C GLY A 63 12.49 -13.25 -5.61
N ARG A 64 11.15 -13.26 -5.54
CA ARG A 64 10.35 -12.04 -5.42
C ARG A 64 10.15 -11.67 -3.96
N GLN A 65 10.41 -10.41 -3.64
CA GLN A 65 10.04 -9.82 -2.35
C GLN A 65 9.04 -8.69 -2.62
N ILE A 66 7.81 -8.84 -2.13
CA ILE A 66 6.83 -7.76 -2.12
C ILE A 66 7.16 -6.84 -0.95
N ILE A 67 7.25 -5.54 -1.20
CA ILE A 67 7.72 -4.55 -0.24
C ILE A 67 6.68 -3.49 0.13
N SER A 68 5.61 -3.39 -0.63
CA SER A 68 4.43 -2.60 -0.27
C SER A 68 3.18 -3.08 -1.02
N LEU A 69 2.03 -2.79 -0.43
CA LEU A 69 0.72 -2.86 -1.07
C LEU A 69 0.20 -1.44 -1.32
N HIS A 70 -0.46 -1.23 -2.45
CA HIS A 70 -1.15 0.01 -2.81
C HIS A 70 -2.64 -0.19 -3.07
N MET A 71 -3.43 0.82 -2.71
CA MET A 71 -4.90 0.85 -2.84
C MET A 71 -5.39 2.07 -3.61
N ALA A 72 -6.68 2.05 -3.99
CA ALA A 72 -7.32 3.17 -4.67
C ALA A 72 -7.07 4.53 -3.96
N GLY A 73 -6.65 5.51 -4.75
CA GLY A 73 -6.32 6.86 -4.32
C GLY A 73 -4.87 7.08 -3.91
N GLU A 74 -3.99 6.07 -4.02
CA GLU A 74 -2.54 6.15 -3.75
C GLU A 74 -1.75 6.29 -5.04
N PHE A 75 -0.71 7.12 -5.01
CA PHE A 75 0.37 7.02 -5.99
C PHE A 75 1.16 5.75 -5.71
N VAL A 76 1.48 4.99 -6.76
CA VAL A 76 2.27 3.76 -6.61
C VAL A 76 3.76 3.99 -6.80
N ASP A 77 4.14 5.16 -7.31
CA ASP A 77 5.49 5.50 -7.74
C ASP A 77 5.78 7.01 -7.67
N LEU A 78 5.19 7.73 -6.70
CA LEU A 78 5.32 9.19 -6.57
C LEU A 78 6.77 9.69 -6.62
N GLN A 79 7.74 8.89 -6.19
CA GLN A 79 9.17 9.21 -6.29
C GLN A 79 9.63 9.49 -7.73
N HIS A 80 8.94 9.01 -8.77
CA HIS A 80 9.18 9.30 -10.18
C HIS A 80 9.03 10.78 -10.55
N SER A 81 8.33 11.56 -9.72
CA SER A 81 8.32 13.02 -9.83
C SER A 81 9.76 13.57 -9.79
N PHE A 82 10.66 13.03 -8.97
CA PHE A 82 12.03 13.57 -8.86
C PHE A 82 13.13 12.59 -9.29
N LEU A 83 12.88 11.27 -9.24
CA LEU A 83 13.84 10.23 -9.61
C LEU A 83 13.60 9.79 -11.06
N GLY A 84 14.67 9.68 -11.86
CA GLY A 84 14.57 9.47 -13.31
C GLY A 84 14.41 8.01 -13.78
N THR A 85 14.67 7.05 -12.90
CA THR A 85 14.63 5.62 -13.23
C THR A 85 13.93 4.87 -12.11
N ALA A 86 13.01 3.99 -12.46
CA ALA A 86 12.36 3.09 -11.52
C ALA A 86 13.38 2.10 -10.95
N ASP A 87 13.40 1.95 -9.64
CA ASP A 87 14.26 1.01 -8.90
C ASP A 87 13.48 -0.21 -8.40
N THR A 88 12.18 -0.28 -8.70
CA THR A 88 11.23 -1.26 -8.23
C THR A 88 10.17 -1.50 -9.31
N SER A 89 9.56 -2.68 -9.30
CA SER A 89 8.42 -2.97 -10.17
C SER A 89 7.11 -2.78 -9.41
N VAL A 90 6.05 -2.39 -10.12
CA VAL A 90 4.68 -2.31 -9.60
C VAL A 90 3.75 -3.13 -10.49
N GLN A 91 3.00 -4.04 -9.88
CA GLN A 91 2.08 -4.94 -10.58
C GLN A 91 0.72 -4.97 -9.89
N THR A 92 -0.36 -5.16 -10.65
CA THR A 92 -1.72 -5.21 -10.13
C THR A 92 -2.03 -6.58 -9.48
N LEU A 93 -2.70 -6.57 -8.33
CA LEU A 93 -3.26 -7.76 -7.67
C LEU A 93 -4.64 -8.12 -8.25
N THR A 94 -5.44 -7.09 -8.55
CA THR A 94 -6.79 -7.21 -9.11
C THR A 94 -6.85 -6.50 -10.45
N GLU A 95 -7.99 -6.54 -11.15
CA GLU A 95 -8.24 -5.53 -12.18
C GLU A 95 -8.15 -4.14 -11.53
N ALA A 96 -7.51 -3.21 -12.22
CA ALA A 96 -7.26 -1.86 -11.74
C ALA A 96 -7.43 -0.82 -12.84
N GLU A 97 -7.92 0.35 -12.47
CA GLU A 97 -7.83 1.55 -13.29
C GLU A 97 -6.70 2.44 -12.76
N VAL A 98 -5.83 2.89 -13.66
CA VAL A 98 -4.63 3.66 -13.32
C VAL A 98 -4.60 4.93 -14.14
N ALA A 99 -4.39 6.06 -13.49
CA ALA A 99 -4.10 7.34 -14.14
C ALA A 99 -2.58 7.54 -14.19
N PHE A 100 -2.06 7.84 -15.38
CA PHE A 100 -0.66 8.19 -15.62
C PHE A 100 -0.59 9.71 -15.81
N ILE A 101 0.00 10.40 -14.84
CA ILE A 101 0.13 11.85 -14.79
C ILE A 101 1.57 12.21 -15.18
N PRO A 102 1.81 13.08 -16.19
CA PRO A 102 3.16 13.48 -16.56
C PRO A 102 3.94 14.00 -15.35
N LYS A 103 5.20 13.55 -15.18
CA LYS A 103 5.98 13.90 -13.97
C LYS A 103 6.13 15.41 -13.79
N ALA A 104 6.32 16.15 -14.89
CA ALA A 104 6.43 17.60 -14.89
C ALA A 104 5.18 18.29 -14.33
N ALA A 105 3.98 17.74 -14.58
CA ALA A 105 2.74 18.30 -14.04
C ALA A 105 2.61 18.05 -12.53
N VAL A 106 3.10 16.90 -12.03
CA VAL A 106 3.15 16.62 -10.59
C VAL A 106 4.16 17.55 -9.90
N GLU A 107 5.33 17.73 -10.51
CA GLU A 107 6.37 18.65 -10.02
C GLU A 107 5.86 20.10 -9.97
N GLU A 108 5.28 20.60 -11.06
CA GLU A 108 4.72 21.95 -11.14
C GLU A 108 3.62 22.16 -10.10
N LEU A 109 2.74 21.17 -9.92
CA LEU A 109 1.68 21.24 -8.91
C LEU A 109 2.26 21.32 -7.48
N ALA A 110 3.27 20.52 -7.18
CA ALA A 110 3.92 20.55 -5.87
C ALA A 110 4.66 21.88 -5.64
N LEU A 111 5.47 22.32 -6.60
CA LEU A 111 6.27 23.54 -6.48
C LEU A 111 5.42 24.81 -6.46
N GLY A 112 4.28 24.81 -7.15
CA GLY A 112 3.33 25.92 -7.18
C GLY A 112 2.41 26.02 -5.96
N ASN A 113 2.36 24.98 -5.11
CA ASN A 113 1.40 24.92 -4.01
C ASN A 113 1.95 24.21 -2.76
N ALA A 114 2.28 25.01 -1.74
CA ALA A 114 2.88 24.51 -0.50
C ALA A 114 2.00 23.50 0.25
N ALA A 115 0.67 23.66 0.25
CA ALA A 115 -0.24 22.74 0.92
C ALA A 115 -0.27 21.37 0.21
N ILE A 116 -0.23 21.37 -1.12
CA ILE A 116 -0.13 20.16 -1.95
C ILE A 116 1.24 19.50 -1.78
N ALA A 117 2.35 20.26 -1.88
CA ALA A 117 3.69 19.72 -1.64
C ALA A 117 3.79 19.04 -0.27
N ARG A 118 3.27 19.70 0.77
CA ARG A 118 3.22 19.13 2.13
C ARG A 118 2.41 17.82 2.17
N ALA A 119 1.25 17.78 1.50
CA ALA A 119 0.43 16.57 1.45
C ALA A 119 1.15 15.40 0.77
N LEU A 120 1.78 15.65 -0.39
CA LEU A 120 2.55 14.66 -1.15
C LEU A 120 3.77 14.18 -0.36
N TRP A 121 4.49 15.10 0.30
CA TRP A 121 5.64 14.76 1.15
C TRP A 121 5.25 13.85 2.32
N ILE A 122 4.16 14.18 3.02
CA ILE A 122 3.64 13.34 4.10
C ILE A 122 3.23 11.97 3.58
N ASP A 123 2.58 11.87 2.42
CA ASP A 123 2.19 10.56 1.87
C ASP A 123 3.42 9.70 1.55
N THR A 124 4.49 10.28 0.98
CA THR A 124 5.78 9.60 0.76
C THR A 124 6.45 9.15 2.06
N LEU A 125 6.41 9.98 3.12
CA LEU A 125 6.94 9.61 4.43
C LEU A 125 6.19 8.43 5.07
N ILE A 126 4.87 8.36 4.87
CA ILE A 126 4.03 7.26 5.38
C ILE A 126 4.32 5.97 4.61
N ASP A 127 4.43 6.03 3.28
CA ASP A 127 4.85 4.88 2.46
C ASP A 127 6.23 4.35 2.91
N SER A 128 7.17 5.27 3.17
CA SER A 128 8.50 4.93 3.72
C SER A 128 8.43 4.35 5.14
N SER A 129 7.45 4.77 5.95
CA SER A 129 7.22 4.24 7.29
C SER A 129 6.73 2.79 7.24
N ILE A 130 5.77 2.49 6.35
CA ILE A 130 5.29 1.13 6.08
C ILE A 130 6.44 0.25 5.59
N PHE A 131 7.24 0.73 4.63
CA PHE A 131 8.40 -0.02 4.15
C PHE A 131 9.38 -0.38 5.26
N ARG A 132 9.72 0.57 6.16
CA ARG A 132 10.59 0.30 7.32
C ARG A 132 10.01 -0.77 8.25
N GLU A 133 8.71 -0.72 8.50
CA GLU A 133 8.04 -1.73 9.32
C GLU A 133 8.10 -3.12 8.67
N TRP A 134 7.90 -3.21 7.36
CA TRP A 134 8.01 -4.48 6.62
C TRP A 134 9.43 -5.04 6.64
N VAL A 135 10.45 -4.19 6.59
CA VAL A 135 11.86 -4.61 6.76
C VAL A 135 12.07 -5.25 8.13
N VAL A 136 11.56 -4.65 9.21
CA VAL A 136 11.62 -5.23 10.57
C VAL A 136 10.83 -6.53 10.64
N ASN A 137 9.65 -6.56 10.04
CA ASN A 137 8.77 -7.72 9.98
C ASN A 137 9.52 -8.93 9.39
N VAL A 138 10.08 -8.79 8.19
CA VAL A 138 10.83 -9.85 7.51
C VAL A 138 12.16 -10.16 8.20
N GLY A 139 12.86 -9.14 8.71
CA GLY A 139 14.20 -9.30 9.26
C GLY A 139 14.26 -9.92 10.65
N ARG A 140 13.25 -9.68 11.51
CA ARG A 140 13.36 -9.98 12.95
C ARG A 140 12.17 -10.71 13.56
N ARG A 141 10.96 -10.64 12.99
CA ARG A 141 9.81 -11.38 13.52
C ARG A 141 9.84 -12.84 13.10
N ASP A 142 9.26 -13.72 13.92
CA ASP A 142 9.05 -15.11 13.53
C ASP A 142 7.94 -15.26 12.49
N SER A 143 7.81 -16.45 11.90
CA SER A 143 6.84 -16.67 10.82
C SER A 143 5.37 -16.44 11.20
N ARG A 144 5.00 -16.68 12.46
CA ARG A 144 3.63 -16.47 12.93
C ARG A 144 3.35 -14.99 13.07
N ALA A 145 4.28 -14.27 13.70
CA ALA A 145 4.21 -12.84 13.88
C ALA A 145 4.20 -12.09 12.54
N ARG A 146 5.00 -12.51 11.56
CA ARG A 146 5.01 -11.89 10.23
C ARG A 146 3.66 -11.88 9.53
N VAL A 147 2.99 -13.03 9.51
CA VAL A 147 1.68 -13.18 8.88
C VAL A 147 0.63 -12.43 9.69
N ALA A 148 0.64 -12.57 11.02
CA ALA A 148 -0.32 -11.88 11.87
C ALA A 148 -0.21 -10.35 11.76
N HIS A 149 1.01 -9.82 11.69
CA HIS A 149 1.28 -8.40 11.50
C HIS A 149 0.66 -7.87 10.20
N ILE A 150 0.93 -8.55 9.07
CA ILE A 150 0.43 -8.14 7.77
C ILE A 150 -1.10 -8.20 7.73
N LEU A 151 -1.74 -9.22 8.33
CA LEU A 151 -3.20 -9.27 8.43
C LEU A 151 -3.78 -8.10 9.26
N CYS A 152 -3.13 -7.72 10.36
CA CYS A 152 -3.53 -6.54 11.12
C CYS A 152 -3.40 -5.26 10.30
N GLU A 153 -2.29 -5.10 9.57
CA GLU A 153 -2.08 -3.94 8.70
C GLU A 153 -3.19 -3.85 7.63
N PHE A 154 -3.49 -4.96 6.95
CA PHE A 154 -4.55 -5.02 5.95
C PHE A 154 -5.89 -4.58 6.55
N SER A 155 -6.26 -5.08 7.73
CA SER A 155 -7.49 -4.68 8.40
C SER A 155 -7.55 -3.16 8.58
N MET A 156 -6.51 -2.55 9.18
CA MET A 156 -6.50 -1.11 9.47
C MET A 156 -6.54 -0.26 8.20
N ARG A 157 -5.73 -0.64 7.21
CA ARG A 157 -5.64 0.10 5.94
C ARG A 157 -6.92 0.00 5.12
N LEU A 158 -7.55 -1.17 5.07
CA LEU A 158 -8.81 -1.36 4.36
C LEU A 158 -9.98 -0.68 5.07
N GLU A 159 -10.02 -0.66 6.40
CA GLU A 159 -11.03 0.10 7.16
C GLU A 159 -10.90 1.61 6.90
N ALA A 160 -9.67 2.14 6.94
CA ALA A 160 -9.40 3.54 6.62
C ALA A 160 -9.72 3.91 5.16
N ALA A 161 -9.84 2.92 4.28
CA ALA A 161 -10.27 3.07 2.89
C ALA A 161 -11.79 2.81 2.70
N GLY A 162 -12.51 2.39 3.75
CA GLY A 162 -13.92 2.02 3.67
C GLY A 162 -14.19 0.68 2.96
N LEU A 163 -13.17 -0.18 2.84
CA LEU A 163 -13.22 -1.49 2.18
C LEU A 163 -13.31 -2.65 3.18
N ALA A 164 -13.28 -2.36 4.47
CA ALA A 164 -13.41 -3.32 5.55
C ALA A 164 -14.30 -2.73 6.65
N LYS A 165 -14.87 -3.62 7.48
CA LYS A 165 -15.66 -3.23 8.64
C LYS A 165 -15.49 -4.28 9.74
N ASN A 166 -15.27 -3.83 10.97
CA ASN A 166 -15.15 -4.70 12.14
C ASN A 166 -14.08 -5.80 11.96
N HIS A 167 -12.94 -5.44 11.37
CA HIS A 167 -11.84 -6.35 11.03
C HIS A 167 -12.21 -7.51 10.10
N VAL A 168 -13.28 -7.37 9.32
CA VAL A 168 -13.68 -8.30 8.27
C VAL A 168 -13.38 -7.68 6.91
N TYR A 169 -12.60 -8.39 6.10
CA TYR A 169 -12.18 -7.94 4.78
C TYR A 169 -11.82 -9.08 3.84
N GLU A 170 -11.87 -8.82 2.54
CA GLU A 170 -11.30 -9.73 1.54
C GLU A 170 -9.81 -9.44 1.38
N LEU A 171 -8.95 -10.43 1.60
CA LEU A 171 -7.51 -10.30 1.38
C LEU A 171 -7.25 -10.21 -0.14
N PRO A 172 -6.64 -9.13 -0.65
CA PRO A 172 -6.42 -8.95 -2.09
C PRO A 172 -5.24 -9.77 -2.63
N MET A 173 -4.48 -10.45 -1.77
CA MET A 173 -3.33 -11.30 -2.16
C MET A 173 -3.68 -12.79 -2.21
N THR A 174 -3.04 -13.53 -3.12
CA THR A 174 -2.95 -14.99 -3.06
C THR A 174 -2.00 -15.42 -1.94
N GLN A 175 -2.00 -16.71 -1.58
CA GLN A 175 -1.03 -17.21 -0.59
C GLN A 175 0.42 -17.12 -1.07
N GLU A 176 0.66 -17.20 -2.38
CA GLU A 176 1.99 -17.00 -2.97
C GLU A 176 2.44 -15.56 -2.80
N GLN A 177 1.58 -14.59 -3.16
CA GLN A 177 1.88 -13.17 -2.97
C GLN A 177 2.05 -12.81 -1.49
N LEU A 178 1.22 -13.36 -0.61
CA LEU A 178 1.41 -13.17 0.83
C LEU A 178 2.75 -13.74 1.28
N ALA A 179 3.16 -14.89 0.77
CA ALA A 179 4.45 -15.50 1.07
C ALA A 179 5.63 -14.64 0.62
N ASP A 180 5.55 -14.06 -0.59
CA ASP A 180 6.52 -13.11 -1.10
C ASP A 180 6.57 -11.81 -0.28
N ALA A 181 5.47 -11.41 0.36
CA ALA A 181 5.44 -10.24 1.24
C ALA A 181 6.11 -10.52 2.60
N VAL A 182 5.93 -11.73 3.16
CA VAL A 182 6.47 -12.08 4.49
C VAL A 182 7.80 -12.85 4.45
N GLY A 183 8.36 -13.10 3.27
CA GLY A 183 9.61 -13.85 3.09
C GLY A 183 9.48 -15.31 3.56
N LEU A 184 8.37 -15.97 3.22
CA LEU A 184 8.10 -17.38 3.54
C LEU A 184 7.76 -18.14 2.26
N THR A 185 7.56 -19.46 2.37
CA THR A 185 6.93 -20.25 1.30
C THR A 185 5.41 -20.22 1.44
N SER A 186 4.68 -20.39 0.34
CA SER A 186 3.21 -20.48 0.35
C SER A 186 2.69 -21.62 1.24
N VAL A 187 3.42 -22.74 1.32
CA VAL A 187 3.12 -23.86 2.23
C VAL A 187 3.26 -23.43 3.70
N HIS A 188 4.33 -22.69 4.05
CA HIS A 188 4.52 -22.20 5.41
C HIS A 188 3.44 -21.17 5.78
N VAL A 189 3.12 -20.24 4.88
CA VAL A 189 2.01 -19.29 5.07
C VAL A 189 0.70 -20.02 5.34
N ASN A 190 0.37 -21.06 4.56
CA ASN A 190 -0.84 -21.86 4.79
C ASN A 190 -0.86 -22.52 6.18
N ARG A 191 0.28 -23.06 6.63
CA ARG A 191 0.40 -23.63 7.98
C ARG A 191 0.18 -22.57 9.06
N VAL A 192 0.75 -21.37 8.90
CA VAL A 192 0.58 -20.28 9.86
C VAL A 192 -0.87 -19.79 9.90
N LEU A 193 -1.52 -19.61 8.74
CA LEU A 193 -2.94 -19.22 8.68
C LEU A 193 -3.82 -20.27 9.38
N LYS A 194 -3.53 -21.56 9.21
CA LYS A 194 -4.22 -22.64 9.93
C LYS A 194 -4.02 -22.53 11.44
N GLN A 195 -2.79 -22.32 11.90
CA GLN A 195 -2.47 -22.15 13.33
C GLN A 195 -3.17 -20.93 13.95
N LEU A 196 -3.26 -19.81 13.21
CA LEU A 196 -4.00 -18.62 13.67
C LEU A 196 -5.49 -18.92 13.80
N GLY A 197 -6.07 -19.69 12.88
CA GLY A 197 -7.46 -20.16 12.96
C GLY A 197 -7.71 -21.12 14.12
N GLU A 198 -6.86 -22.13 14.30
CA GLU A 198 -6.94 -23.09 15.42
C GLU A 198 -6.77 -22.41 16.78
N ALA A 199 -6.02 -21.31 16.86
CA ALA A 199 -5.87 -20.50 18.06
C ALA A 199 -7.04 -19.53 18.34
N GLY A 200 -8.06 -19.51 17.45
CA GLY A 200 -9.22 -18.63 17.52
C GLY A 200 -8.89 -17.15 17.28
N LEU A 201 -7.79 -16.84 16.59
CA LEU A 201 -7.38 -15.46 16.30
C LEU A 201 -8.04 -14.90 15.04
N ILE A 202 -8.24 -15.78 14.05
CA ILE A 202 -8.91 -15.45 12.80
C ILE A 202 -9.98 -16.50 12.48
N ASP A 203 -11.01 -16.08 11.77
CA ASP A 203 -11.86 -16.96 10.98
C ASP A 203 -11.61 -16.66 9.49
N ARG A 204 -11.68 -17.69 8.65
CA ARG A 204 -11.36 -17.59 7.23
C ARG A 204 -12.29 -18.42 6.37
N ASP A 205 -12.96 -17.75 5.45
CA ASP A 205 -13.67 -18.38 4.34
C ASP A 205 -13.08 -17.90 3.01
N LYS A 206 -12.47 -18.82 2.25
CA LYS A 206 -11.74 -18.54 1.01
C LYS A 206 -10.71 -17.40 1.19
N ARG A 207 -11.01 -16.21 0.67
CA ARG A 207 -10.17 -15.00 0.73
C ARG A 207 -10.62 -14.02 1.82
N THR A 208 -11.78 -14.24 2.40
CA THR A 208 -12.31 -13.43 3.50
C THR A 208 -11.58 -13.77 4.78
N ILE A 209 -11.06 -12.76 5.46
CA ILE A 209 -10.44 -12.83 6.78
C ILE A 209 -11.31 -12.05 7.75
N CYS A 210 -11.63 -12.67 8.88
CA CYS A 210 -12.21 -12.02 10.04
C CYS A 210 -11.21 -12.13 11.19
N ILE A 211 -10.74 -11.01 11.72
CA ILE A 211 -9.93 -11.03 12.95
C ILE A 211 -10.89 -11.09 14.14
N VAL A 212 -10.99 -12.26 14.76
CA VAL A 212 -11.96 -12.56 15.81
C VAL A 212 -11.57 -11.91 17.14
N ASP A 213 -10.26 -11.93 17.45
CA ASP A 213 -9.71 -11.33 18.66
C ASP A 213 -8.62 -10.32 18.28
N TRP A 214 -9.02 -9.06 18.08
CA TRP A 214 -8.11 -7.99 17.69
C TRP A 214 -6.95 -7.82 18.66
N LYS A 215 -7.20 -7.91 19.97
CA LYS A 215 -6.16 -7.71 20.98
C LYS A 215 -5.11 -8.82 20.90
N ARG A 216 -5.52 -10.09 20.93
CA ARG A 216 -4.59 -11.22 20.84
C ARG A 216 -3.92 -11.30 19.47
N MET A 217 -4.60 -10.87 18.40
CA MET A 217 -4.01 -10.81 17.07
C MET A 217 -2.89 -9.75 16.99
N ARG A 218 -3.08 -8.58 17.62
CA ARG A 218 -2.03 -7.57 17.74
C ARG A 218 -0.82 -8.07 18.51
N GLU A 219 -1.05 -8.77 19.63
CA GLU A 219 0.02 -9.40 20.41
C GLU A 219 0.75 -10.46 19.58
N ALA A 220 0.01 -11.32 18.86
CA ALA A 220 0.58 -12.35 18.00
C ALA A 220 1.40 -11.78 16.84
N GLY A 221 1.01 -10.62 16.30
CA GLY A 221 1.70 -9.93 15.21
C GLY A 221 2.74 -8.91 15.65
N ASP A 222 2.93 -8.69 16.96
CA ASP A 222 3.68 -7.55 17.47
C ASP A 222 3.27 -6.25 16.75
N PHE A 223 1.96 -6.05 16.61
CA PHE A 223 1.39 -5.03 15.73
C PHE A 223 1.08 -3.73 16.48
N ASN A 224 1.64 -2.65 15.96
CA ASN A 224 1.42 -1.29 16.42
C ASN A 224 1.17 -0.37 15.21
N GLU A 225 -0.04 0.19 15.07
CA GLU A 225 -0.40 1.00 13.91
C GLU A 225 0.30 2.38 13.80
N ARG A 226 1.20 2.76 14.73
CA ARG A 226 1.84 4.08 14.73
C ARG A 226 2.51 4.44 13.40
N TYR A 227 3.12 3.47 12.72
CA TYR A 227 3.78 3.69 11.43
C TYR A 227 2.79 3.97 10.28
N LEU A 228 1.48 3.68 10.47
CA LEU A 228 0.43 3.99 9.49
C LEU A 228 0.00 5.46 9.54
N HIS A 229 0.33 6.18 10.62
CA HIS A 229 0.05 7.60 10.78
C HIS A 229 -1.41 7.98 10.45
N HIS A 230 -2.37 7.21 10.95
CA HIS A 230 -3.80 7.47 10.75
C HIS A 230 -4.24 8.84 11.31
N ASP A 231 -3.60 9.28 12.40
CA ASP A 231 -3.88 10.56 13.08
C ASP A 231 -3.04 11.73 12.58
N ALA A 232 -2.26 11.58 11.49
CA ALA A 232 -1.50 12.67 10.91
C ALA A 232 -2.42 13.65 10.14
N ALA A 233 -3.46 14.15 10.80
CA ALA A 233 -4.29 15.25 10.34
C ALA A 233 -3.52 16.57 10.42
N ALA A 234 -3.89 17.48 9.52
CA ALA A 234 -3.32 18.82 9.38
C ALA A 234 -3.26 19.58 10.72
N PRO A 235 -2.24 20.43 10.94
CA PRO A 235 -2.31 21.39 12.04
C PRO A 235 -3.63 22.17 11.95
N ALA A 236 -4.25 22.43 13.09
CA ALA A 236 -5.42 23.28 13.18
C ALA A 236 -5.14 24.60 12.44
N ALA A 237 -6.09 25.01 11.59
CA ALA A 237 -6.06 26.26 10.85
C ALA A 237 -5.90 27.47 11.78
#